data_AF-G9M0K4-F1
#
_entry.id   AF-G9M0K4-F1
#
_cell.length_a   1.000
_cell.length_b   1.000
_cell.length_c   1.000
_cell.angle_alpha   90.00
_cell.angle_beta   90.00
_cell.angle_gamma   90.00
#
_symmetry.space_group_name_H-M   'P 1'
#
loop_
_entity.id
_entity.type
_entity.pdbx_description
1 polymer ?
#
loop_
_entity_poly.entity_id
_entity_poly.type
_entity_poly.pdbx_seq_one_letter_code
_entity_poly.pdbx_strand_id
1 'polypeptide(L)' 'VMVDPDAPSPSDPNLREYLHWLVTDIPGTTGASFGQEVTPYEPPRPTMGIHRFVLVLFQQLG' A
#
# COMPACT_ATOMS: atom_id res chain seq x y z
N VAL A 1 -1.95 0.88 -4.88
CA VAL A 1 -1.21 1.41 -3.71
C VAL A 1 -1.63 0.63 -2.48
N MET A 2 -0.68 0.14 -1.67
CA MET A 2 -0.94 -0.43 -0.34
C MET A 2 -0.23 0.42 0.71
N VAL A 3 -0.95 0.90 1.71
CA VAL A 3 -0.40 1.76 2.77
C VAL A 3 -0.87 1.36 4.15
N ASP A 4 -0.06 1.70 5.16
CA ASP A 4 -0.40 1.66 6.58
C ASP A 4 -0.52 3.11 7.11
N PRO A 5 -1.74 3.62 7.39
CA PRO A 5 -1.96 4.95 7.94
C PRO A 5 -1.75 5.03 9.45
N ASP A 6 -1.46 3.90 10.10
CA ASP A 6 -1.35 3.75 11.55
C ASP A 6 0.11 3.55 12.00
N ALA A 7 1.10 3.73 11.12
CA ALA A 7 2.52 3.57 11.48
C ALA A 7 3.06 4.73 12.37
N PRO A 8 3.86 4.45 13.42
CA PRO A 8 4.23 3.13 13.96
C PRO A 8 3.18 2.56 14.95
N SER A 9 2.20 3.37 15.36
CA SER A 9 1.05 2.91 16.16
C SER A 9 -0.20 3.74 15.84
N PRO A 10 -1.41 3.17 15.94
CA PRO A 10 -2.65 3.89 15.63
C PRO A 10 -2.92 5.07 16.57
N SER A 11 -2.37 5.06 17.79
CA SER A 11 -2.51 6.13 18.78
C SER A 11 -1.53 7.30 18.60
N ASP A 12 -0.37 7.05 17.98
CA ASP A 12 0.62 8.07 17.61
C ASP A 12 1.18 7.76 16.20
N PRO A 13 0.41 8.03 15.14
CA PRO A 13 0.75 7.63 13.78
C PRO A 13 1.65 8.68 13.09
N ASN A 14 2.80 9.01 13.69
CA ASN A 14 3.69 10.06 13.20
C ASN A 14 4.50 9.69 11.94
N LEU A 15 4.51 8.41 11.54
CA LEU A 15 5.12 7.92 10.30
C LEU A 15 4.07 7.63 9.20
N ARG A 16 2.81 8.04 9.41
CA ARG A 16 1.76 7.85 8.41
C ARG A 16 2.03 8.67 7.13
N GLU A 17 1.70 8.18 5.95
CA GLU A 17 1.31 6.81 5.59
C GLU A 17 2.57 6.02 5.19
N TYR A 18 2.74 4.80 5.73
CA TYR A 18 3.84 3.92 5.33
C TYR A 18 3.47 3.15 4.05
N LEU A 19 4.26 3.29 2.99
CA LEU A 19 4.03 2.64 1.71
C LEU A 19 4.53 1.19 1.73
N HIS A 20 3.60 0.24 1.67
CA HIS A 20 3.89 -1.20 1.64
C HIS A 20 4.04 -1.76 0.22
N TRP A 21 3.32 -1.22 -0.76
CA TRP A 21 3.33 -1.76 -2.12
C TRP A 21 2.83 -0.74 -3.15
N LEU A 22 3.54 -0.64 -4.27
CA LEU A 22 3.13 0.19 -5.41
C LEU A 22 3.30 -0.59 -6.72
N VAL A 23 2.18 -0.81 -7.38
CA VAL A 23 2.11 -1.32 -8.76
C VAL A 23 1.37 -0.30 -9.61
N THR A 24 1.96 0.07 -10.74
CA THR A 24 1.37 0.96 -11.74
C THR A 24 1.04 0.21 -13.02
N ASP A 25 0.34 0.85 -13.95
CA ASP A 25 0.15 0.38 -15.32
C ASP A 25 -0.50 -1.00 -15.42
N ILE A 26 -1.40 -1.32 -14.48
CA ILE A 26 -2.18 -2.56 -14.49
C ILE A 26 -3.24 -2.46 -15.60
N PRO A 27 -3.20 -3.32 -16.63
CA PRO A 27 -4.24 -3.32 -17.65
C PRO A 27 -5.62 -3.64 -17.05
N GLY A 28 -6.66 -2.93 -17.50
CA GLY A 28 -8.03 -3.17 -17.05
C GLY A 28 -8.43 -4.64 -17.20
N THR A 29 -9.27 -5.14 -16.28
CA THR A 29 -9.70 -6.56 -16.16
C THR A 29 -8.61 -7.58 -15.88
N THR A 30 -7.34 -7.17 -15.72
CA THR A 30 -6.24 -8.04 -15.29
C THR A 30 -5.95 -7.88 -13.78
N GLY A 31 -4.70 -8.07 -13.36
CA GLY A 31 -4.29 -7.95 -11.96
C GLY A 31 -2.86 -7.43 -11.82
N ALA A 32 -2.43 -7.20 -10.58
CA ALA A 32 -1.15 -6.57 -10.27
C ALA A 32 0.08 -7.29 -10.86
N SER A 33 0.00 -8.60 -11.11
CA SER A 33 1.07 -9.37 -11.77
C SER A 33 1.34 -8.95 -13.23
N PHE A 34 0.43 -8.19 -13.84
CA PHE A 34 0.55 -7.65 -15.20
C PHE A 34 0.95 -6.17 -15.24
N GLY A 35 1.04 -5.53 -14.07
CA GLY A 35 1.50 -4.14 -13.96
C GLY A 35 3.00 -4.04 -13.73
N GLN A 36 3.47 -2.81 -13.58
CA GLN A 36 4.83 -2.49 -13.21
C GLN A 36 4.95 -2.34 -11.70
N GLU A 37 5.72 -3.22 -11.05
CA GLU A 37 6.03 -3.09 -9.63
C GLU A 37 7.10 -2.00 -9.41
N VAL A 38 6.68 -0.84 -8.90
CA VAL A 38 7.53 0.32 -8.62
C VAL A 38 8.11 0.26 -7.20
N THR A 39 7.31 -0.22 -6.25
CA THR A 39 7.75 -0.49 -4.87
C THR A 39 7.38 -1.93 -4.56
N PRO A 40 8.37 -2.83 -4.36
CA PRO A 40 8.12 -4.23 -4.04
C PRO A 40 7.24 -4.39 -2.80
N TYR A 41 6.44 -5.46 -2.78
CA TYR A 41 5.61 -5.76 -1.63
C TYR A 41 6.46 -5.98 -0.36
N GLU A 42 6.28 -5.12 0.63
CA GLU A 42 6.80 -5.31 1.98
C GLU A 42 5.70 -5.87 2.89
N PRO A 43 5.86 -7.07 3.48
CA PRO A 43 4.84 -7.67 4.32
C PRO A 43 4.60 -6.85 5.60
N PRO A 44 3.35 -6.60 6.00
CA PRO A 44 2.99 -5.99 7.28
C PRO A 44 3.70 -6.61 8.49
N ARG A 45 4.38 -5.78 9.28
CA ARG A 45 5.03 -6.16 10.55
C ARG A 45 4.77 -5.13 11.65
N PRO A 46 3.50 -4.88 12.01
CA PRO A 46 3.18 -3.91 13.04
C PRO A 46 3.77 -4.35 14.39
N THR A 47 4.35 -3.41 15.13
CA THR A 47 4.94 -3.68 16.44
C THR A 47 4.04 -3.25 17.60
N MET A 48 3.08 -2.34 17.38
CA MET A 48 2.26 -1.74 18.45
C MET A 48 0.82 -1.44 17.99
N GLY A 49 -0.16 -2.07 18.64
CA GLY A 49 -1.57 -1.83 18.34
C GLY A 49 -2.07 -2.59 17.10
N ILE A 50 -3.29 -2.28 16.66
CA ILE A 50 -3.92 -2.88 15.48
C ILE A 50 -3.85 -1.86 14.34
N HIS A 51 -3.19 -2.25 13.25
CA HIS A 51 -2.99 -1.40 12.07
C HIS A 51 -3.97 -1.75 10.96
N ARG A 52 -4.41 -0.73 10.23
CA ARG A 52 -5.14 -0.87 8.97
C ARG A 52 -4.14 -0.99 7.82
N PHE A 53 -4.37 -1.92 6.91
CA PHE A 53 -3.62 -2.01 5.66
C PHE A 53 -4.58 -1.72 4.51
N VAL A 54 -4.40 -0.58 3.86
CA VAL A 54 -5.37 -0.04 2.91
C VAL A 54 -4.86 -0.29 1.49
N LEU A 55 -5.64 -1.01 0.70
CA LEU A 55 -5.44 -1.13 -0.74
C LEU A 55 -6.31 -0.10 -1.45
N VAL A 56 -5.68 0.73 -2.28
CA VAL A 56 -6.35 1.74 -3.11
C VAL A 56 -5.98 1.53 -4.57
N LEU A 57 -6.99 1.52 -5.44
CA LEU A 57 -6.87 1.41 -6.89
C LEU A 57 -7.28 2.75 -7.52
N PHE A 58 -6.44 3.25 -8.41
CA PHE A 58 -6.69 4.48 -9.17
C PHE A 58 -6.74 4.14 -10.66
N GLN A 59 -7.66 4.76 -11.39
CA GLN A 59 -7.65 4.74 -12.85
C GLN A 59 -6.64 5.78 -13.34
N GLN A 60 -5.65 5.37 -14.13
CA GLN A 60 -4.69 6.29 -14.76
C GLN A 60 -5.36 7.04 -15.92
N LEU A 61 -4.89 8.25 -16.20
CA LEU A 61 -5.35 9.04 -17.35
C LEU A 61 -4.78 8.53 -18.70
N GLY A 62 -3.72 7.70 -18.64
CA GLY A 62 -3.04 7.14 -19.80
C GLY A 62 -3.70 5.90 -20.38
#